data_AF-A0A554LIJ2-F1
#
_entry.id   AF-A0A554LIJ2-F1
#
_cell.length_a   1.000
_cell.length_b   1.000
_cell.length_c   1.000
_cell.angle_alpha   90.00
_cell.angle_beta   90.00
_cell.angle_gamma   90.00
#
_symmetry.space_group_name_H-M   'P 1'
#
loop_
_entity.id
_entity.type
_entity.pdbx_description
1 polymer ?
#
loop_
_entity_poly.entity_id
_entity_poly.type
_entity_poly.pdbx_seq_one_letter_code
_entity_poly.pdbx_strand_id
1 'polypeptide(L)'
;MKNNYKKIVDFIQKCHRKRYIDVVLIFLAFILGAYLYWDIVNIITLCYIVFFILFPMSSHFYLKIALSLLTVWAVSSVLIRDPIAENFAIIAFCSLVFSVAKLFNEYRRKVDN
;
A
#
# COMPACT_ATOMS: atom_id res chain seq x y z
N MET A 1 -39.40 4.86 -6.74
CA MET A 1 -38.59 3.75 -6.15
C MET A 1 -37.64 3.04 -7.15
N LYS A 2 -37.93 2.93 -8.45
CA LYS A 2 -37.07 2.26 -9.46
C LYS A 2 -35.66 2.86 -9.65
N ASN A 3 -35.44 4.14 -9.30
CA ASN A 3 -34.19 4.86 -9.56
C ASN A 3 -33.06 4.54 -8.57
N ASN A 4 -33.38 4.10 -7.35
CA ASN A 4 -32.36 3.77 -6.34
C ASN A 4 -31.71 2.40 -6.58
N TYR A 5 -32.44 1.45 -7.17
CA TYR A 5 -31.91 0.12 -7.48
C TYR A 5 -30.79 0.15 -8.53
N LYS A 6 -30.97 0.94 -9.60
CA LYS A 6 -29.98 1.07 -10.67
C LYS A 6 -28.67 1.68 -10.14
N LYS A 7 -28.78 2.67 -9.25
CA LYS A 7 -27.65 3.34 -8.60
C LYS A 7 -26.84 2.40 -7.69
N ILE A 8 -27.50 1.49 -6.97
CA ILE A 8 -26.86 0.50 -6.10
C ILE A 8 -26.14 -0.57 -6.93
N VAL A 9 -26.77 -1.06 -8.00
CA VAL A 9 -26.16 -2.05 -8.90
C VAL A 9 -24.93 -1.48 -9.61
N ASP A 10 -25.01 -0.24 -10.10
CA ASP A 10 -23.84 0.45 -10.69
C ASP A 10 -22.72 0.65 -9.66
N PHE A 11 -23.05 0.94 -8.40
CA PHE A 11 -22.05 1.11 -7.34
C PHE A 11 -21.37 -0.22 -6.98
N ILE A 12 -22.15 -1.30 -6.87
CA ILE A 12 -21.64 -2.66 -6.61
C ILE A 12 -20.77 -3.13 -7.78
N GLN A 13 -21.18 -2.88 -9.02
CA GLN A 13 -20.42 -3.26 -10.21
C GLN A 13 -19.11 -2.45 -10.33
N LYS A 14 -19.12 -1.16 -9.95
CA LYS A 14 -17.91 -0.33 -9.87
C LYS A 14 -16.96 -0.79 -8.78
N CYS A 15 -17.47 -1.24 -7.63
CA CYS A 15 -16.68 -1.87 -6.57
C CYS A 15 -16.09 -3.22 -7.01
N HIS A 16 -16.86 -4.04 -7.72
CA HIS A 16 -16.42 -5.37 -8.16
C HIS A 16 -15.36 -5.29 -9.26
N ARG A 17 -15.52 -4.34 -10.21
CA ARG A 17 -14.53 -4.11 -11.27
C ARG A 17 -13.21 -3.55 -10.73
N LYS A 18 -13.25 -2.71 -9.68
CA LYS A 18 -12.03 -2.24 -8.99
C LYS A 18 -11.26 -3.40 -8.36
N ARG A 19 -11.93 -4.24 -7.57
CA ARG A 19 -11.30 -5.40 -6.92
C ARG A 19 -10.62 -6.36 -7.90
N TYR A 20 -11.21 -6.57 -9.09
CA TYR A 20 -10.58 -7.43 -10.09
C TYR A 20 -9.29 -6.82 -10.65
N ILE A 21 -9.28 -5.53 -10.94
CA ILE A 21 -8.09 -4.80 -11.40
C ILE A 21 -6.99 -4.86 -10.31
N ASP A 22 -7.36 -4.76 -9.04
CA ASP A 22 -6.42 -4.82 -7.92
C ASP A 22 -5.71 -6.18 -7.85
N VAL A 23 -6.46 -7.29 -7.98
CA VAL A 23 -5.89 -8.65 -7.97
C VAL A 23 -5.00 -8.88 -9.19
N VAL A 24 -5.42 -8.42 -10.37
CA VAL A 24 -4.62 -8.54 -11.60
C VAL A 24 -3.31 -7.75 -11.48
N LEU A 25 -3.33 -6.55 -10.87
CA LEU A 25 -2.10 -5.77 -10.66
C LEU A 25 -1.14 -6.46 -9.69
N ILE A 26 -1.62 -7.04 -8.60
CA ILE A 26 -0.78 -7.79 -7.65
C ILE A 26 -0.14 -8.99 -8.35
N PHE A 27 -0.92 -9.72 -9.16
CA PHE A 27 -0.41 -10.86 -9.93
C PHE A 27 0.64 -10.41 -10.96
N LEU A 28 0.40 -9.29 -11.65
CA LEU A 28 1.35 -8.70 -12.59
C LEU A 28 2.66 -8.30 -11.89
N ALA A 29 2.58 -7.69 -10.71
CA ALA A 29 3.73 -7.31 -9.90
C ALA A 29 4.57 -8.53 -9.51
N PHE A 30 3.91 -9.63 -9.12
CA PHE A 30 4.58 -10.89 -8.81
C PHE A 30 5.31 -11.48 -10.04
N ILE A 31 4.64 -11.52 -11.21
CA ILE A 31 5.26 -11.97 -12.47
C ILE A 31 6.46 -11.10 -12.83
N LEU A 32 6.35 -9.78 -12.67
CA LEU A 32 7.43 -8.84 -12.98
C LEU A 32 8.65 -9.08 -12.10
N GLY A 33 8.44 -9.30 -10.80
CA GLY A 33 9.50 -9.63 -9.84
C GLY A 33 10.20 -10.96 -10.18
N ALA A 34 9.43 -11.97 -10.57
CA ALA A 34 9.98 -13.24 -11.02
C ALA A 34 10.74 -13.11 -12.36
N TYR A 35 10.22 -12.32 -13.29
CA TYR A 35 10.84 -12.09 -14.61
C TYR A 35 12.20 -11.37 -14.50
N LEU A 36 12.33 -10.45 -13.55
CA LEU A 36 13.56 -9.69 -13.31
C LEU A 36 14.58 -10.44 -12.44
N TYR A 37 14.34 -11.71 -12.08
CA TYR A 37 15.17 -12.48 -11.15
C TYR A 37 15.48 -11.72 -9.86
N TRP A 38 14.52 -10.96 -9.35
CA TRP A 38 14.70 -10.23 -8.11
C TRP A 38 14.72 -11.16 -6.91
N ASP A 39 15.50 -10.78 -5.90
CA ASP A 39 15.46 -11.43 -4.59
C ASP A 39 14.03 -11.49 -4.04
N ILE A 40 13.73 -12.57 -3.33
CA ILE A 40 12.40 -12.84 -2.75
C ILE A 40 11.91 -11.64 -1.92
N VAL A 41 12.83 -10.98 -1.21
CA VAL A 41 12.52 -9.79 -0.40
C VAL A 41 12.05 -8.61 -1.24
N ASN A 42 12.64 -8.39 -2.42
CA ASN A 42 12.25 -7.32 -3.34
C ASN A 42 10.89 -7.62 -3.98
N ILE A 43 10.60 -8.88 -4.31
CA ILE A 43 9.29 -9.30 -4.81
C ILE A 43 8.20 -9.06 -3.75
N ILE A 44 8.47 -9.41 -2.49
CA ILE A 44 7.55 -9.16 -1.37
C ILE A 44 7.34 -7.66 -1.17
N THR A 45 8.41 -6.88 -1.21
CA THR A 45 8.36 -5.41 -1.06
C THR A 45 7.51 -4.77 -2.17
N LEU A 46 7.71 -5.17 -3.43
CA LEU A 46 6.92 -4.69 -4.56
C LEU A 46 5.43 -5.05 -4.38
N CYS A 47 5.12 -6.30 -4.05
CA CYS A 47 3.74 -6.74 -3.80
C CYS A 47 3.10 -5.95 -2.67
N TYR A 48 3.85 -5.68 -1.59
CA TYR A 48 3.41 -4.88 -0.46
C TYR A 48 3.09 -3.44 -0.86
N ILE A 49 3.96 -2.78 -1.64
CA ILE A 49 3.73 -1.42 -2.15
C ILE A 49 2.51 -1.38 -3.06
N VAL A 50 2.38 -2.32 -4.00
CA VAL A 50 1.25 -2.40 -4.92
C VAL A 50 -0.06 -2.61 -4.14
N PHE A 51 -0.06 -3.50 -3.16
CA PHE A 51 -1.19 -3.68 -2.26
C PHE A 51 -1.55 -2.38 -1.52
N PHE A 52 -0.55 -1.64 -1.05
CA PHE A 52 -0.75 -0.36 -0.36
C PHE A 52 -1.38 0.71 -1.25
N ILE A 53 -0.96 0.80 -2.51
CA ILE A 53 -1.50 1.74 -3.50
C ILE A 53 -2.95 1.38 -3.83
N LEU A 54 -3.25 0.09 -3.99
CA LEU A 54 -4.57 -0.40 -4.41
C LEU A 54 -5.61 -0.34 -3.29
N PHE A 55 -5.20 -0.52 -2.04
CA PHE A 55 -6.08 -0.47 -0.87
C PHE A 55 -5.78 0.77 -0.02
N PRO A 56 -6.29 1.97 -0.41
CA PRO A 56 -6.08 3.21 0.32
C PRO A 56 -6.81 3.20 1.69
N MET A 57 -6.21 2.59 2.72
CA MET A 57 -6.65 2.63 4.12
C MET A 57 -6.39 3.99 4.77
N SER A 58 -7.07 4.31 5.88
CA SER A 58 -6.94 5.60 6.58
C SER A 58 -5.46 5.99 6.81
N SER A 59 -5.13 7.28 6.63
CA SER A 59 -3.76 7.83 6.77
C SER A 59 -3.11 7.45 8.12
N HIS A 60 -3.89 7.43 9.19
CA HIS A 60 -3.43 7.01 10.52
C HIS A 60 -2.98 5.54 10.61
N PHE A 61 -3.56 4.64 9.79
CA PHE A 61 -3.18 3.23 9.78
C PHE A 61 -1.78 3.04 9.18
N TYR A 62 -1.49 3.79 8.11
CA TYR A 62 -0.19 3.80 7.47
C TYR A 62 0.91 4.35 8.35
N LEU A 63 0.62 5.42 9.11
CA LEU A 63 1.57 5.96 10.07
C LEU A 63 1.95 4.95 11.16
N LYS A 64 0.96 4.22 11.71
CA LYS A 64 1.19 3.18 12.72
C LYS A 64 2.07 2.04 12.21
N ILE A 65 1.80 1.58 10.98
CA ILE A 65 2.59 0.56 10.31
C ILE A 65 4.02 1.05 10.05
N ALA A 66 4.18 2.27 9.55
CA ALA A 66 5.50 2.83 9.30
C ALA A 66 6.31 2.93 10.61
N LEU A 67 5.68 3.38 11.71
CA LEU A 67 6.28 3.46 13.03
C LEU A 67 6.66 2.08 13.59
N SER A 68 5.82 1.05 13.42
CA SER A 68 6.15 -0.29 13.89
C SER A 68 7.32 -0.88 13.10
N LEU A 69 7.33 -0.72 11.78
CA LEU A 69 8.44 -1.14 10.91
C LEU A 69 9.73 -0.39 11.22
N LEU A 70 9.67 0.93 11.48
CA LEU A 70 10.83 1.72 11.90
C LEU A 70 11.39 1.27 13.26
N THR A 71 10.51 0.88 14.18
CA THR A 71 10.90 0.37 15.50
C THR A 71 11.61 -0.97 15.36
N VAL A 72 11.02 -1.89 14.58
CA VAL A 72 11.63 -3.20 14.27
C VAL A 72 12.96 -3.01 13.56
N TRP A 73 13.04 -2.08 12.61
CA TRP A 73 14.28 -1.73 11.93
C TRP A 73 15.33 -1.20 12.91
N ALA A 74 14.99 -0.24 13.77
CA ALA A 74 15.92 0.35 14.73
C ALA A 74 16.50 -0.73 15.67
N VAL A 75 15.66 -1.64 16.16
CA VAL A 75 16.10 -2.77 16.99
C VAL A 75 16.99 -3.74 16.19
N SER A 76 16.58 -4.11 14.97
CA SER A 76 17.33 -5.04 14.13
C SER A 76 18.68 -4.48 13.66
N SER A 77 18.74 -3.18 13.39
CA SER A 77 19.95 -2.47 12.96
C SER A 77 21.01 -2.43 14.07
N VAL A 78 20.57 -2.24 15.32
CA VAL A 78 21.47 -2.22 16.48
C VAL A 78 21.94 -3.61 16.87
N LEU A 79 21.08 -4.64 16.81
CA LEU A 79 21.46 -5.99 17.27
C LEU A 79 22.17 -6.84 16.22
N ILE A 80 21.77 -6.79 14.95
CA ILE A 80 22.12 -7.83 13.98
C ILE A 80 22.92 -7.30 12.79
N ARG A 81 22.85 -5.99 12.47
CA ARG A 81 23.50 -5.38 11.28
C ARG A 81 23.22 -6.17 9.98
N ASP A 82 22.06 -6.77 9.88
CA ASP A 82 21.68 -7.58 8.72
C ASP A 82 21.24 -6.70 7.54
N PRO A 83 21.49 -7.11 6.28
CA PRO A 83 20.97 -6.43 5.09
C PRO A 83 19.42 -6.44 5.03
N ILE A 84 18.78 -7.31 5.81
CA ILE A 84 17.32 -7.35 5.98
C ILE A 84 16.80 -6.09 6.69
N ALA A 85 17.61 -5.49 7.58
CA ALA A 85 17.24 -4.24 8.25
C ALA A 85 17.05 -3.12 7.22
N GLU A 86 17.95 -2.97 6.25
CA GLU A 86 17.84 -1.94 5.22
C GLU A 86 16.51 -2.04 4.44
N ASN A 87 16.04 -3.25 4.15
CA ASN A 87 14.75 -3.48 3.50
C ASN A 87 13.57 -3.03 4.36
N PHE A 88 13.60 -3.27 5.67
CA PHE A 88 12.57 -2.77 6.58
C PHE A 88 12.54 -1.24 6.64
N ALA A 89 13.70 -0.58 6.59
CA ALA A 89 13.78 0.89 6.52
C ALA A 89 13.16 1.43 5.24
N ILE A 90 13.42 0.80 4.10
CA ILE A 90 12.84 1.18 2.80
C ILE A 90 11.31 1.06 2.86
N ILE A 91 10.78 -0.05 3.37
CA ILE A 91 9.32 -0.27 3.49
C ILE A 91 8.69 0.76 4.45
N ALA A 92 9.35 1.06 5.57
CA ALA A 92 8.90 2.07 6.53
C ALA A 92 8.85 3.47 5.88
N PHE A 93 9.90 3.82 5.14
CA PHE A 93 9.99 5.11 4.45
C PHE A 93 8.91 5.27 3.37
N CYS A 94 8.70 4.25 2.53
CA CYS A 94 7.61 4.25 1.56
C CYS A 94 6.25 4.45 2.23
N SER A 95 6.00 3.74 3.34
CA SER A 95 4.74 3.86 4.09
C SER A 95 4.53 5.28 4.66
N LEU A 96 5.60 5.93 5.14
CA LEU A 96 5.56 7.33 5.58
C LEU A 96 5.24 8.30 4.44
N VAL A 97 5.90 8.16 3.29
CA VAL A 97 5.66 9.01 2.11
C VAL A 97 4.20 8.91 1.66
N PHE A 98 3.64 7.69 1.61
CA PHE A 98 2.23 7.49 1.27
C PHE A 98 1.29 8.08 2.32
N SER A 99 1.62 7.95 3.61
CA SER A 99 0.84 8.56 4.70
C SER A 99 0.78 10.07 4.57
N VAL A 100 1.92 10.72 4.29
CA VAL A 100 2.01 12.18 4.11
C VAL A 100 1.26 12.62 2.85
N ALA A 101 1.47 11.94 1.71
CA ALA A 101 0.76 12.24 0.47
C ALA A 101 -0.76 12.14 0.64
N LYS A 102 -1.23 11.12 1.38
CA LYS A 102 -2.65 10.96 1.67
C LYS A 102 -3.18 12.04 2.62
N LEU A 103 -2.41 12.40 3.64
CA LEU A 103 -2.76 13.49 4.57
C LEU A 103 -2.90 14.83 3.83
N PHE A 104 -1.99 15.14 2.90
CA PHE A 104 -2.10 16.33 2.04
C PHE A 104 -3.34 16.30 1.16
N ASN A 105 -3.68 15.15 0.58
CA ASN A 105 -4.87 15.01 -0.25
C ASN A 105 -6.17 15.14 0.57
N GLU A 106 -6.20 14.58 1.78
CA GLU A 106 -7.29 14.77 2.75
C GLU A 106 -7.43 16.23 3.19
N TYR A 107 -6.31 16.91 3.43
CA TYR A 107 -6.28 18.33 3.78
C TYR A 107 -6.80 19.20 2.63
N ARG A 108 -6.33 18.97 1.39
CA ARG A 108 -6.81 19.69 0.20
C ARG A 108 -8.31 19.55 0.00
N ARG A 109 -8.83 18.33 0.14
CA ARG A 109 -10.27 18.05 0.01
C ARG A 109 -11.13 18.70 1.10
N LYS A 110 -10.55 19.06 2.25
CA LYS A 110 -11.22 19.84 3.31
C LYS A 110 -11.19 21.35 3.07
N VAL A 111 -10.23 21.85 2.27
CA VAL A 111 -10.13 23.27 1.91
C VAL A 111 -11.06 23.61 0.74
N ASP A 112 -11.29 22.66 -0.17
CA ASP A 112 -12.16 22.84 -1.34
C ASP A 112 -13.67 22.62 -1.05
N ASN A 113 -14.06 22.23 0.17
CA ASN A 113 -15.45 22.06 0.63
C ASN A 113 -15.80 23.08 1.70
#